data_AF-A0A662KG71-F1
#
_entry.id   AF-A0A662KG71-F1
#
_cell.length_a   1.000
_cell.length_b   1.000
_cell.length_c   1.000
_cell.angle_alpha   90.00
_cell.angle_beta   90.00
_cell.angle_gamma   90.00
#
_symmetry.space_group_name_H-M   'P 1'
#
loop_
_entity.id
_entity.type
_entity.pdbx_description
1 polymer ?
#
loop_
_entity_poly.entity_id
_entity_poly.type
_entity_poly.pdbx_seq_one_letter_code
_entity_poly.pdbx_strand_id
1 'polypeptide(L)'
;STMLRFPFKVGDSWEVETKVTIDGEMYVQEWMDPPKKIHEERVARESFTCVGKDRVKTKAGFFDAYHIVGSSGGDLWYSEKVTNVIKGVVQQFSIGNATFTVYMDLIWYDIKLPPSINIIRPEQGYLYFFDKKLFKLGGNTTIAIGPITISTHVENESPVDRVEFYLNDNLSYVASREPFEWKCREHYVGDAVFRCLAYDVYGKYGEDWIKIYFINFL
;
A
#
# COMPACT_ATOMS: atom_id res chain seq x y z
N SER A 1 8.66 15.07 -3.01
CA SER A 1 8.42 13.82 -2.25
C SER A 1 9.04 12.69 -3.04
N THR A 2 10.28 12.37 -2.75
CA THR A 2 10.99 11.27 -3.42
C THR A 2 10.65 10.01 -2.65
N MET A 3 9.58 9.31 -3.06
CA MET A 3 9.28 7.98 -2.50
C MET A 3 10.47 7.06 -2.79
N LEU A 4 10.99 6.43 -1.74
CA LEU A 4 11.95 5.34 -1.87
C LEU A 4 11.33 4.24 -2.75
N ARG A 5 11.99 3.88 -3.85
CA ARG A 5 11.52 2.81 -4.76
C ARG A 5 12.00 1.47 -4.23
N PHE A 6 11.07 0.64 -3.76
CA PHE A 6 11.33 -0.70 -3.22
C PHE A 6 10.96 -1.79 -4.25
N PRO A 7 11.60 -2.97 -4.19
CA PRO A 7 12.70 -3.37 -3.31
C PRO A 7 14.06 -2.80 -3.74
N PHE A 8 15.00 -2.61 -2.80
CA PHE A 8 16.39 -2.25 -3.09
C PHE A 8 17.22 -3.49 -3.44
N LYS A 9 18.24 -3.35 -4.29
CA LYS A 9 19.30 -4.34 -4.47
C LYS A 9 20.49 -4.00 -3.58
N VAL A 10 21.19 -5.02 -3.12
CA VAL A 10 22.46 -4.82 -2.41
C VAL A 10 23.44 -4.13 -3.36
N GLY A 11 24.05 -3.04 -2.90
CA GLY A 11 24.89 -2.16 -3.70
C GLY A 11 24.16 -0.99 -4.36
N ASP A 12 22.82 -0.91 -4.27
CA ASP A 12 22.10 0.27 -4.73
C ASP A 12 22.45 1.48 -3.85
N SER A 13 22.70 2.61 -4.49
CA SER A 13 22.91 3.91 -3.85
C SER A 13 21.97 4.95 -4.43
N TRP A 14 21.46 5.84 -3.57
CA TRP A 14 20.57 6.91 -3.98
C TRP A 14 20.72 8.13 -3.08
N GLU A 15 20.40 9.31 -3.60
CA GLU A 15 20.35 10.54 -2.81
C GLU A 15 18.92 10.81 -2.36
N VAL A 16 18.77 11.19 -1.08
CA VAL A 16 17.50 11.65 -0.53
C VAL A 16 17.70 13.05 0.01
N GLU A 17 16.80 13.94 -0.38
CA GLU A 17 16.59 15.19 0.34
C GLU A 17 15.50 14.94 1.38
N THR A 18 15.90 14.91 2.65
CA THR A 18 15.00 14.71 3.78
C THR A 18 14.82 16.03 4.52
N LYS A 19 13.56 16.43 4.70
CA LYS A 19 13.17 17.46 5.66
C LYS A 19 12.74 16.76 6.95
N VAL A 20 13.52 16.91 8.00
CA VAL A 20 13.21 16.38 9.34
C VAL A 20 12.82 17.55 10.23
N THR A 21 11.67 17.43 10.89
CA THR A 21 11.20 18.37 11.92
C THR A 21 11.09 17.59 13.22
N ILE A 22 11.83 18.03 14.23
CA ILE A 22 11.76 17.47 15.59
C ILE A 22 11.11 18.52 16.49
N ASP A 23 9.96 18.18 17.04
CA ASP A 23 9.28 18.93 18.09
C ASP A 23 9.28 18.09 19.38
N GLY A 24 9.76 18.68 20.48
CA GLY A 24 9.79 17.97 21.76
C GLY A 24 10.02 18.88 22.95
N GLU A 25 9.89 18.30 24.15
CA GLU A 25 10.21 18.95 25.41
C GLU A 25 11.32 18.18 26.10
N MET A 26 12.44 18.84 26.37
CA MET A 26 13.58 18.23 27.05
C MET A 26 13.49 18.47 28.54
N TYR A 27 13.39 17.38 29.29
CA TYR A 27 13.44 17.35 30.74
C TYR A 27 14.83 16.87 31.19
N VAL A 28 15.54 17.71 31.91
CA VAL A 28 16.69 17.28 32.72
C VAL A 28 16.21 17.35 34.16
N GLN A 29 16.02 16.18 34.79
CA GLN A 29 15.48 16.08 36.14
C GLN A 29 16.22 17.05 37.06
N GLU A 30 15.44 17.92 37.72
CA GLU A 30 15.87 18.91 38.73
C GLU A 30 16.70 20.10 38.21
N TRP A 31 17.05 20.17 36.93
CA TRP A 31 17.88 21.27 36.38
C TRP A 31 17.15 22.18 35.41
N MET A 32 16.00 21.76 34.86
CA MET A 32 15.25 22.52 33.87
C MET A 32 13.74 22.46 34.16
N ASP A 33 13.25 23.48 34.87
CA ASP A 33 11.82 23.74 35.09
C ASP A 33 11.54 25.22 34.77
N PRO A 34 10.72 25.54 33.75
CA PRO A 34 9.98 24.61 32.88
C PRO A 34 10.87 23.87 31.86
N PRO A 35 10.40 22.74 31.30
CA PRO A 35 11.12 22.01 30.26
C PRO A 35 11.39 22.89 29.04
N LYS A 36 12.55 22.69 28.42
CA LYS A 36 12.91 23.45 27.22
C LYS A 36 12.22 22.83 26.02
N LYS A 37 11.40 23.63 25.33
CA LYS A 37 10.87 23.28 24.02
C LYS A 37 12.02 23.26 23.01
N ILE A 38 12.12 22.15 22.29
CA ILE A 38 13.05 21.97 21.19
C ILE A 38 12.21 21.96 19.93
N HIS A 39 12.55 22.87 19.02
CA HIS A 39 12.08 22.87 17.64
C HIS A 39 13.33 22.93 16.77
N GLU A 40 13.57 21.88 16.01
CA GLU A 40 14.67 21.83 15.04
C GLU A 40 14.12 21.36 13.69
N GLU A 41 14.32 22.18 12.67
CA GLU A 41 14.05 21.83 11.28
C GLU A 41 15.38 21.71 10.56
N ARG A 42 15.64 20.55 9.97
CA ARG A 42 16.84 20.32 9.18
C ARG A 42 16.47 19.76 7.82
N VAL A 43 16.98 20.41 6.78
CA VAL A 43 17.03 19.85 5.43
C VAL A 43 18.40 19.22 5.26
N ALA A 44 18.44 17.91 5.10
CA ALA A 44 19.65 17.16 4.86
C ALA A 44 19.59 16.54 3.46
N ARG A 45 20.69 16.66 2.71
CA ARG A 45 20.94 15.85 1.53
C ARG A 45 21.92 14.78 1.94
N GLU A 46 21.46 13.54 1.93
CA GLU A 46 22.27 12.40 2.30
C GLU A 46 22.18 11.34 1.21
N SER A 47 23.33 10.76 0.88
CA SER A 47 23.37 9.56 0.05
C SER A 47 23.27 8.34 0.94
N PHE A 48 22.41 7.41 0.57
CA PHE A 48 22.23 6.15 1.26
C PHE A 48 22.71 5.02 0.36
N THR A 49 23.30 4.00 0.97
CA THR A 49 23.71 2.78 0.28
C THR A 49 23.17 1.56 1.01
N CYS A 50 22.51 0.67 0.28
CA CYS A 50 22.12 -0.63 0.81
C CYS A 50 23.34 -1.56 0.85
N VAL A 51 23.89 -1.79 2.03
CA VAL A 51 25.13 -2.58 2.21
C VAL A 51 24.87 -4.07 2.41
N GLY A 52 23.65 -4.47 2.75
CA GLY A 52 23.32 -5.87 2.95
C GLY A 52 21.92 -6.13 3.48
N LYS A 53 21.70 -7.37 3.93
CA LYS A 53 20.48 -7.80 4.63
C LYS A 53 20.87 -8.46 5.94
N ASP A 54 20.19 -8.05 7.01
CA ASP A 54 20.37 -8.59 8.35
C ASP A 54 19.06 -9.12 8.92
N ARG A 55 19.17 -10.04 9.88
CA ARG A 55 18.06 -10.41 10.75
C ARG A 55 18.15 -9.63 12.06
N VAL A 56 17.24 -8.68 12.26
CA VAL A 56 17.25 -7.70 13.34
C VAL A 56 16.19 -8.02 14.38
N LYS A 57 16.55 -7.91 15.66
CA LYS A 57 15.63 -8.01 16.79
C LYS A 57 15.25 -6.61 17.30
N THR A 58 13.96 -6.36 17.46
CA THR A 58 13.40 -5.18 18.13
C THR A 58 12.42 -5.62 19.23
N LYS A 59 11.80 -4.67 19.92
CA LYS A 59 10.71 -4.98 20.88
C LYS A 59 9.48 -5.56 20.17
N ALA A 60 9.26 -5.20 18.90
CA ALA A 60 8.18 -5.73 18.07
C ALA A 60 8.43 -7.15 17.51
N GLY A 61 9.64 -7.71 17.69
CA GLY A 61 9.98 -9.07 17.26
C GLY A 61 11.25 -9.15 16.40
N PHE A 62 11.34 -10.20 15.58
CA PHE A 62 12.45 -10.42 14.64
C PHE A 62 12.02 -10.10 13.21
N PHE A 63 12.91 -9.46 12.46
CA PHE A 63 12.65 -8.99 11.11
C PHE A 63 13.87 -9.22 10.23
N ASP A 64 13.65 -9.68 9.01
CA ASP A 64 14.65 -9.55 7.95
C ASP A 64 14.56 -8.13 7.41
N ALA A 65 15.70 -7.45 7.32
CA ALA A 65 15.77 -6.04 6.99
C ALA A 65 16.99 -5.73 6.11
N TYR A 66 16.82 -4.76 5.21
CA TYR A 66 17.91 -4.18 4.45
C TYR A 66 18.69 -3.25 5.36
N HIS A 67 20.00 -3.44 5.42
CA HIS A 67 20.91 -2.57 6.13
C HIS A 67 21.36 -1.46 5.19
N ILE A 68 21.02 -0.23 5.56
CA ILE A 68 21.24 0.98 4.78
C ILE A 68 22.15 1.89 5.60
N VAL A 69 23.23 2.36 4.97
CA VAL A 69 24.20 3.26 5.60
C VAL A 69 24.13 4.62 4.92
N GLY A 70 24.01 5.67 5.73
CA GLY A 70 24.05 7.05 5.27
C GLY A 70 25.48 7.59 5.14
N SER A 71 25.75 8.41 4.13
CA SER A 71 27.07 9.00 3.90
C SER A 71 27.52 9.96 5.00
N SER A 72 26.59 10.53 5.77
CA SER A 72 26.89 11.38 6.92
C SER A 72 27.11 10.59 8.21
N GLY A 73 27.10 9.27 8.11
CA GLY A 73 27.18 8.34 9.22
C GLY A 73 25.80 8.05 9.81
N GLY A 74 25.51 6.76 9.95
CA GLY A 74 24.26 6.28 10.52
C GLY A 74 23.79 5.01 9.84
N ASP A 75 23.20 4.13 10.62
CA ASP A 75 22.73 2.83 10.19
C ASP A 75 21.21 2.77 10.29
N LEU A 76 20.55 2.37 9.22
CA LEU A 76 19.11 2.16 9.17
C LEU A 76 18.83 0.72 8.75
N TRP A 77 17.87 0.08 9.41
CA TRP A 77 17.36 -1.23 9.00
C TRP A 77 15.91 -1.08 8.57
N TYR A 78 15.64 -1.32 7.30
CA TYR A 78 14.30 -1.25 6.72
C TYR A 78 13.73 -2.66 6.49
N SER A 79 12.52 -2.94 6.97
CA SER A 79 11.86 -4.23 6.72
C SER A 79 10.67 -4.05 5.79
N GLU A 80 10.70 -4.76 4.65
CA GLU A 80 9.58 -4.82 3.69
C GLU A 80 8.29 -5.33 4.35
N LYS A 81 8.41 -6.22 5.34
CA LYS A 81 7.27 -6.78 6.08
C LYS A 81 6.37 -5.68 6.68
N VAL A 82 6.99 -4.59 7.14
CA VAL A 82 6.28 -3.48 7.79
C VAL A 82 6.37 -2.19 6.98
N THR A 83 7.01 -2.27 5.81
CA THR A 83 7.25 -1.14 4.90
C THR A 83 7.88 0.08 5.57
N ASN A 84 8.70 -0.11 6.61
CA ASN A 84 9.27 0.99 7.39
C ASN A 84 10.65 0.64 7.96
N VAL A 85 11.37 1.67 8.42
CA VAL A 85 12.59 1.52 9.22
C VAL A 85 12.20 0.94 10.58
N ILE A 86 12.76 -0.22 10.91
CA ILE A 86 12.51 -0.92 12.16
C ILE A 86 13.56 -0.62 13.22
N LYS A 87 14.73 -0.15 12.80
CA LYS A 87 15.84 0.24 13.68
C LYS A 87 16.70 1.31 13.01
N GLY A 88 17.16 2.29 13.78
CA GLY A 88 18.04 3.35 13.30
C GLY A 88 19.06 3.76 14.34
N VAL A 89 20.27 4.08 13.88
CA VAL A 89 21.32 4.74 14.65
C VAL A 89 21.68 5.99 13.87
N VAL A 90 21.18 7.15 14.31
CA VAL A 90 21.49 8.43 13.66
C VAL A 90 22.78 8.97 14.27
N GLN A 91 23.76 9.30 13.44
CA GLN A 91 25.07 9.74 13.92
C GLN A 91 24.97 11.05 14.70
N GLN A 92 25.95 11.17 15.58
CA GLN A 92 26.08 12.13 16.65
C GLN A 92 25.88 13.58 16.22
N PHE A 93 24.94 14.26 16.88
CA PHE A 93 24.96 15.72 16.91
C PHE A 93 25.56 16.19 18.23
N SER A 94 26.32 17.27 18.14
CA SER A 94 26.96 17.90 19.29
C SER A 94 26.19 19.16 19.69
N ILE A 95 25.89 19.28 20.98
CA ILE A 95 25.38 20.51 21.58
C ILE A 95 26.46 20.99 22.55
N GLY A 96 27.23 21.99 22.14
CA GLY A 96 28.42 22.42 22.87
C GLY A 96 29.51 21.34 22.84
N ASN A 97 29.94 20.88 24.01
CA ASN A 97 30.92 19.81 24.19
C ASN A 97 30.29 18.42 24.42
N ALA A 98 28.97 18.33 24.47
CA ALA A 98 28.26 17.07 24.64
C ALA A 98 27.91 16.47 23.29
N THR A 99 28.02 15.14 23.19
CA THR A 99 27.77 14.37 21.98
C THR A 99 26.65 13.37 22.25
N PHE A 100 25.61 13.38 21.42
CA PHE A 100 24.41 12.55 21.62
C PHE A 100 24.25 11.57 20.47
N THR A 101 24.02 10.29 20.77
CA THR A 101 23.64 9.27 19.78
C THR A 101 22.15 8.97 19.93
N VAL A 102 21.40 9.04 18.83
CA VAL A 102 19.97 8.70 18.84
C VAL A 102 19.75 7.31 18.29
N TYR A 103 19.05 6.50 19.07
CA TYR A 103 18.60 5.17 18.70
C TYR A 103 17.10 5.19 18.45
N MET A 104 16.69 4.58 17.36
CA MET A 104 15.30 4.29 17.05
C MET A 104 15.12 2.78 17.01
N ASP A 105 14.11 2.26 17.71
CA ASP A 105 13.74 0.84 17.68
C ASP A 105 12.21 0.73 17.58
N LEU A 106 11.73 -0.12 16.67
CA LEU A 106 10.32 -0.40 16.53
C LEU A 106 9.78 -1.12 17.77
N ILE A 107 8.78 -0.53 18.41
CA ILE A 107 8.18 -1.06 19.64
C ILE A 107 7.02 -2.00 19.32
N TRP A 108 6.13 -1.59 18.43
CA TRP A 108 4.99 -2.37 17.95
C TRP A 108 4.63 -1.91 16.53
N TYR A 109 3.88 -2.73 15.80
CA TYR A 109 3.34 -2.40 14.49
C TYR A 109 2.05 -3.19 14.26
N ASP A 110 1.23 -2.71 13.34
CA ASP A 110 0.02 -3.38 12.89
C ASP A 110 0.07 -3.52 11.37
N ILE A 111 -0.12 -4.74 10.86
CA ILE A 111 -0.08 -5.01 9.41
C ILE A 111 -1.50 -4.91 8.90
N LYS A 112 -1.82 -3.83 8.18
CA LYS A 112 -3.07 -3.76 7.41
C LYS A 112 -2.96 -4.64 6.17
N LEU A 113 -3.79 -5.65 6.04
CA LEU A 113 -3.83 -6.45 4.81
C LEU A 113 -4.55 -5.66 3.70
N PRO A 114 -4.22 -5.88 2.41
CA PRO A 114 -5.01 -5.33 1.32
C PRO A 114 -6.45 -5.86 1.38
N PRO A 115 -7.42 -5.12 0.83
CA PRO A 115 -8.79 -5.62 0.66
C PRO A 115 -8.82 -6.95 -0.07
N SER A 116 -9.74 -7.84 0.31
CA SER A 116 -10.13 -9.01 -0.47
C SER A 116 -11.39 -8.66 -1.26
N ILE A 117 -11.40 -8.86 -2.57
CA ILE A 117 -12.54 -8.56 -3.45
C ILE A 117 -12.94 -9.81 -4.21
N ASN A 118 -14.24 -10.03 -4.37
CA ASN A 118 -14.80 -11.11 -5.17
C ASN A 118 -15.91 -10.56 -6.07
N ILE A 119 -15.85 -10.87 -7.37
CA ILE A 119 -16.94 -10.65 -8.31
C ILE A 119 -18.03 -11.69 -8.04
N ILE A 120 -19.10 -11.26 -7.38
CA ILE A 120 -20.25 -12.11 -7.06
C ILE A 120 -21.28 -12.15 -8.19
N ARG A 121 -21.17 -11.22 -9.15
CA ARG A 121 -22.01 -11.16 -10.34
C ARG A 121 -21.22 -10.56 -11.51
N PRO A 122 -21.27 -11.14 -12.72
CA PRO A 122 -21.95 -12.38 -13.08
C PRO A 122 -21.27 -13.61 -12.47
N GLU A 123 -22.05 -14.64 -12.17
CA GLU A 123 -21.52 -15.92 -11.68
C GLU A 123 -20.94 -16.74 -12.84
N GLN A 124 -19.85 -17.45 -12.55
CA GLN A 124 -19.16 -18.26 -13.53
C GLN A 124 -20.04 -19.42 -14.05
N GLY A 125 -20.06 -19.64 -15.37
CA GLY A 125 -20.77 -20.75 -16.00
C GLY A 125 -22.25 -20.52 -16.30
N TYR A 126 -22.75 -19.29 -16.18
CA TYR A 126 -24.17 -18.96 -16.39
C TYR A 126 -24.42 -18.15 -17.67
N LEU A 127 -25.63 -18.31 -18.21
CA LEU A 127 -26.17 -17.42 -19.24
C LEU A 127 -26.94 -16.27 -18.58
N TYR A 128 -26.62 -15.05 -19.01
CA TYR A 128 -27.33 -13.83 -18.69
C TYR A 128 -27.96 -13.24 -19.96
N PHE A 129 -29.21 -12.83 -19.87
CA PHE A 129 -29.93 -12.14 -20.95
C PHE A 129 -30.57 -10.87 -20.38
N PHE A 130 -30.16 -9.71 -20.89
CA PHE A 130 -30.56 -8.38 -20.42
C PHE A 130 -30.48 -8.25 -18.90
N ASP A 131 -29.29 -8.55 -18.35
CA ASP A 131 -29.02 -8.49 -16.91
C ASP A 131 -29.87 -9.48 -16.08
N LYS A 132 -30.49 -10.48 -16.69
CA LYS A 132 -31.20 -11.55 -15.99
C LYS A 132 -30.44 -12.86 -16.09
N LYS A 133 -30.07 -13.44 -14.95
CA LYS A 133 -29.48 -14.79 -14.85
C LYS A 133 -30.54 -15.81 -15.26
N LEU A 134 -30.24 -16.67 -16.23
CA LEU A 134 -31.19 -17.68 -16.74
C LEU A 134 -30.89 -19.07 -16.20
N PHE A 135 -29.87 -19.75 -16.73
CA PHE A 135 -29.50 -21.11 -16.33
C PHE A 135 -27.99 -21.36 -16.52
N LYS A 136 -27.50 -22.43 -15.90
CA LYS A 136 -26.10 -22.85 -15.96
C LYS A 136 -25.82 -23.56 -17.28
N LEU A 137 -24.70 -23.26 -17.92
CA LEU A 137 -24.32 -23.76 -19.25
C LEU A 137 -23.60 -25.12 -19.22
N GLY A 138 -23.45 -25.73 -18.04
CA GLY A 138 -22.80 -27.04 -17.88
C GLY A 138 -21.26 -27.03 -17.94
N GLY A 139 -20.65 -25.84 -18.10
CA GLY A 139 -19.20 -25.62 -18.07
C GLY A 139 -18.83 -24.31 -17.37
N ASN A 140 -17.58 -23.84 -17.55
CA ASN A 140 -17.06 -22.63 -16.91
C ASN A 140 -17.28 -21.34 -17.73
N THR A 141 -17.87 -21.45 -18.92
CA THR A 141 -18.15 -20.30 -19.79
C THR A 141 -19.34 -19.52 -19.27
N THR A 142 -19.14 -18.23 -19.02
CA THR A 142 -20.21 -17.27 -18.76
C THR A 142 -20.53 -16.49 -20.02
N ILE A 143 -21.81 -16.33 -20.34
CA ILE A 143 -22.27 -15.59 -21.51
C ILE A 143 -23.24 -14.50 -21.04
N ALA A 144 -23.05 -13.27 -21.50
CA ALA A 144 -23.97 -12.16 -21.26
C ALA A 144 -24.41 -11.55 -22.58
N ILE A 145 -25.73 -11.49 -22.79
CA ILE A 145 -26.37 -10.90 -23.97
C ILE A 145 -27.18 -9.68 -23.51
N GLY A 146 -26.90 -8.50 -24.03
CA GLY A 146 -27.43 -7.21 -23.57
C GLY A 146 -26.66 -6.65 -22.36
N PRO A 147 -27.14 -5.55 -21.74
CA PRO A 147 -26.49 -4.96 -20.57
C PRO A 147 -26.27 -5.97 -19.43
N ILE A 148 -25.19 -5.79 -18.66
CA ILE A 148 -24.85 -6.66 -17.52
C ILE A 148 -24.33 -5.84 -16.33
N THR A 149 -24.81 -6.16 -15.14
CA THR A 149 -24.30 -5.58 -13.89
C THR A 149 -23.20 -6.46 -13.31
N ILE A 150 -22.03 -5.85 -13.10
CA ILE A 150 -20.90 -6.42 -12.35
C ILE A 150 -21.07 -6.00 -10.89
N SER A 151 -21.18 -6.96 -9.98
CA SER A 151 -21.32 -6.70 -8.54
C SER A 151 -20.18 -7.37 -7.80
N THR A 152 -19.68 -6.70 -6.78
CA THR A 152 -18.53 -7.17 -6.00
C THR A 152 -18.87 -7.25 -4.51
N HIS A 153 -18.21 -8.18 -3.82
CA HIS A 153 -18.16 -8.25 -2.37
C HIS A 153 -16.73 -7.95 -1.92
N VAL A 154 -16.56 -7.02 -0.98
CA VAL A 154 -15.24 -6.59 -0.49
C VAL A 154 -15.17 -6.85 1.01
N GLU A 155 -14.16 -7.59 1.44
CA GLU A 155 -13.80 -7.78 2.84
C GLU A 155 -12.50 -7.03 3.12
N ASN A 156 -12.49 -6.15 4.12
CA ASN A 156 -11.29 -5.43 4.50
C ASN A 156 -11.30 -5.04 5.98
N GLU A 157 -10.12 -5.01 6.62
CA GLU A 157 -9.96 -4.55 8.00
C GLU A 157 -10.03 -3.02 8.12
N SER A 158 -9.67 -2.32 7.04
CA SER A 158 -9.68 -0.87 6.95
C SER A 158 -10.86 -0.39 6.10
N PRO A 159 -11.31 0.87 6.24
CA PRO A 159 -12.32 1.42 5.34
C PRO A 159 -11.89 1.31 3.87
N VAL A 160 -12.82 0.89 3.02
CA VAL A 160 -12.63 0.87 1.56
C VAL A 160 -12.78 2.29 1.03
N ASP A 161 -11.78 2.77 0.28
CA ASP A 161 -11.79 4.08 -0.38
C ASP A 161 -12.67 4.04 -1.64
N ARG A 162 -12.41 3.09 -2.53
CA ARG A 162 -13.15 2.92 -3.79
C ARG A 162 -12.96 1.54 -4.40
N VAL A 163 -13.87 1.18 -5.30
CA VAL A 163 -13.72 0.06 -6.24
C VAL A 163 -13.69 0.60 -7.66
N GLU A 164 -12.62 0.28 -8.40
CA GLU A 164 -12.46 0.60 -9.81
C GLU A 164 -12.86 -0.61 -10.66
N PHE A 165 -13.65 -0.37 -11.72
CA PHE A 165 -14.14 -1.38 -12.65
C PHE A 165 -13.57 -1.13 -14.04
N TYR A 166 -13.02 -2.18 -14.62
CA TYR A 166 -12.37 -2.15 -15.93
C TYR A 166 -13.03 -3.12 -16.90
N LEU A 167 -13.12 -2.72 -18.17
CA LEU A 167 -13.41 -3.60 -19.30
C LEU A 167 -12.21 -3.63 -20.26
N ASN A 168 -11.59 -4.80 -20.41
CA ASN A 168 -10.40 -5.00 -21.25
C ASN A 168 -9.32 -3.95 -20.98
N ASP A 169 -8.94 -3.82 -19.70
CA ASP A 169 -7.92 -2.89 -19.18
C ASP A 169 -8.23 -1.39 -19.29
N ASN A 170 -9.40 -1.00 -19.83
CA ASN A 170 -9.88 0.37 -19.79
C ASN A 170 -10.70 0.61 -18.51
N LEU A 171 -10.39 1.67 -17.77
CA LEU A 171 -11.18 2.08 -16.61
C LEU A 171 -12.55 2.60 -17.07
N SER A 172 -13.61 1.87 -16.74
CA SER A 172 -14.98 2.18 -17.16
C SER A 172 -15.81 2.84 -16.06
N TYR A 173 -15.57 2.50 -14.79
CA TYR A 173 -16.37 3.02 -13.67
C TYR A 173 -15.62 3.00 -12.34
N VAL A 174 -16.01 3.90 -11.42
CA VAL A 174 -15.47 3.97 -10.05
C VAL A 174 -16.63 4.09 -9.07
N ALA A 175 -16.72 3.16 -8.12
CA ALA A 175 -17.69 3.19 -7.02
C ALA A 175 -16.99 3.58 -5.72
N SER A 176 -17.39 4.69 -5.10
CA SER A 176 -16.83 5.17 -3.82
C SER A 176 -17.65 4.75 -2.60
N ARG A 177 -18.78 4.07 -2.79
CA ARG A 177 -19.69 3.64 -1.73
C ARG A 177 -20.38 2.34 -2.11
N GLU A 178 -20.74 1.56 -1.09
CA GLU A 178 -21.55 0.37 -1.27
C GLU A 178 -22.99 0.70 -1.72
N PRO A 179 -23.64 -0.19 -2.50
CA PRO A 179 -23.07 -1.42 -3.05
C PRO A 179 -22.08 -1.14 -4.20
N PHE A 180 -20.97 -1.87 -4.22
CA PHE A 180 -19.93 -1.73 -5.25
C PHE A 180 -20.34 -2.48 -6.53
N GLU A 181 -21.09 -1.77 -7.37
CA GLU A 181 -21.66 -2.32 -8.61
C GLU A 181 -21.47 -1.38 -9.80
N TRP A 182 -21.28 -1.98 -10.97
CA TRP A 182 -21.26 -1.28 -12.25
C TRP A 182 -22.20 -1.94 -13.25
N LYS A 183 -23.18 -1.20 -13.74
CA LYS A 183 -24.04 -1.64 -14.85
C LYS A 183 -23.40 -1.29 -16.19
N CYS A 184 -22.71 -2.25 -16.78
CA CYS A 184 -22.11 -2.13 -18.10
C CYS A 184 -23.20 -2.11 -19.19
N ARG A 185 -23.15 -1.05 -20.01
CA ARG A 185 -23.96 -0.83 -21.20
C ARG A 185 -23.10 -0.53 -22.43
N GLU A 186 -21.82 -0.87 -22.38
CA GLU A 186 -20.92 -0.60 -23.50
C GLU A 186 -21.25 -1.49 -24.69
N HIS A 187 -21.11 -0.95 -25.91
CA HIS A 187 -21.22 -1.74 -27.12
C HIS A 187 -20.01 -2.65 -27.24
N TYR A 188 -20.24 -3.97 -27.24
CA TYR A 188 -19.15 -4.94 -27.27
C TYR A 188 -19.61 -6.28 -27.85
N VAL A 189 -18.75 -6.95 -28.61
CA VAL A 189 -19.01 -8.31 -29.11
C VAL A 189 -17.72 -9.12 -29.01
N GLY A 190 -17.75 -10.18 -28.20
CA GLY A 190 -16.67 -11.15 -28.12
C GLY A 190 -16.28 -11.49 -26.69
N ASP A 191 -15.07 -12.01 -26.52
CA ASP A 191 -14.47 -12.25 -25.22
C ASP A 191 -14.20 -10.93 -24.51
N ALA A 192 -14.76 -10.73 -23.32
CA ALA A 192 -14.56 -9.56 -22.48
C ALA A 192 -13.93 -9.98 -21.15
N VAL A 193 -12.97 -9.19 -20.66
CA VAL A 193 -12.42 -9.32 -19.31
C VAL A 193 -12.91 -8.16 -18.47
N PHE A 194 -13.69 -8.47 -17.44
CA PHE A 194 -14.07 -7.53 -16.39
C PHE A 194 -13.10 -7.68 -15.24
N ARG A 195 -12.41 -6.59 -14.86
CA ARG A 195 -11.45 -6.57 -13.76
C ARG A 195 -11.87 -5.52 -12.73
N CYS A 196 -11.83 -5.86 -11.45
CA CYS A 196 -12.24 -4.99 -10.35
C CYS A 196 -11.08 -4.82 -9.37
N LEU A 197 -10.82 -3.60 -8.92
CA LEU A 197 -9.77 -3.27 -7.96
C LEU A 197 -10.39 -2.54 -6.77
N ALA A 198 -10.33 -3.12 -5.58
CA ALA A 198 -10.73 -2.45 -4.34
C ALA A 198 -9.52 -1.82 -3.68
N TYR A 199 -9.60 -0.52 -3.35
CA TYR A 199 -8.56 0.21 -2.64
C TYR A 199 -9.02 0.54 -1.22
N ASP A 200 -8.11 0.48 -0.26
CA ASP A 200 -8.31 1.00 1.10
C ASP A 200 -7.82 2.44 1.26
N VAL A 201 -8.13 3.05 2.40
CA VAL A 201 -7.69 4.41 2.76
C VAL A 201 -6.17 4.57 2.89
N TYR A 202 -5.40 3.47 2.91
CA TYR A 202 -3.94 3.46 2.97
C TYR A 202 -3.30 3.21 1.59
N GLY A 203 -4.11 3.09 0.53
CA GLY A 203 -3.65 2.85 -0.84
C GLY A 203 -3.29 1.39 -1.15
N LYS A 204 -3.57 0.45 -0.26
CA LYS A 204 -3.46 -0.99 -0.56
C LYS A 204 -4.66 -1.43 -1.39
N TYR A 205 -4.47 -2.42 -2.24
CA TYR A 205 -5.54 -2.90 -3.10
C TYR A 205 -5.55 -4.42 -3.25
N GLY A 206 -6.74 -4.94 -3.46
CA GLY A 206 -6.99 -6.29 -3.95
C GLY A 206 -7.67 -6.26 -5.31
N GLU A 207 -7.57 -7.35 -6.05
CA GLU A 207 -8.15 -7.47 -7.38
C GLU A 207 -8.89 -8.80 -7.57
N ASP A 208 -9.91 -8.76 -8.43
CA ASP A 208 -10.57 -9.94 -8.97
C ASP A 208 -11.01 -9.67 -10.41
N TRP A 209 -11.17 -10.72 -11.21
CA TRP A 209 -11.55 -10.60 -12.61
C TRP A 209 -12.36 -11.80 -13.09
N ILE A 210 -13.21 -11.55 -14.08
CA ILE A 210 -13.97 -12.59 -14.76
C ILE A 210 -13.91 -12.40 -16.28
N LYS A 211 -13.66 -13.50 -17.00
CA LYS A 211 -13.78 -13.55 -18.45
C LYS A 211 -15.16 -14.07 -18.84
N ILE A 212 -15.87 -13.33 -19.69
CA ILE A 212 -17.19 -13.71 -20.20
C ILE A 212 -17.23 -13.52 -21.73
N TYR A 213 -18.13 -14.22 -22.40
CA TYR A 213 -18.52 -13.88 -23.76
C TYR A 213 -19.63 -12.83 -23.70
N PHE A 214 -19.31 -11.60 -24.09
CA PHE A 214 -20.19 -10.44 -23.95
C PHE A 214 -20.70 -9.97 -25.32
N ILE A 215 -22.01 -9.84 -25.45
CA ILE A 215 -22.68 -9.37 -26.66
C ILE A 215 -23.67 -8.26 -26.27
N ASN A 216 -23.31 -7.01 -26.51
CA ASN A 216 -24.21 -5.88 -26.34
C ASN A 216 -24.16 -4.94 -27.55
N PHE A 217 -25.32 -4.74 -28.17
CA PHE A 217 -25.52 -3.88 -29.34
C PHE A 217 -26.30 -2.60 -29.00
N LEU A 218 -26.75 -2.46 -27.75
CA LEU A 218 -27.65 -1.40 -27.28
C LEU A 218 -26.94 -0.42 -26.37
#